data_AF-A0A964PXA7-F1
#
_entry.id   AF-A0A964PXA7-F1
#
_cell.length_a   1.000
_cell.length_b   1.000
_cell.length_c   1.000
_cell.angle_alpha   90.00
_cell.angle_beta   90.00
_cell.angle_gamma   90.00
#
_symmetry.space_group_name_H-M   'P 1'
#
loop_
_entity.id
_entity.type
_entity.pdbx_description
1 polymer ?
#
loop_
_entity_poly.entity_id
_entity_poly.type
_entity_poly.pdbx_seq_one_letter_code
_entity_poly.pdbx_strand_id
1 'polypeptide(L)'
;MIHRNNPKPARVREPVQVYLDGSSQERLERLTGLLDATKSDVLRRGLEALEREMADPERHPALRIIGICSGPVLWSPDYDVALEHDRALADTEEASWGRDETSGV
;
A
#
# COMPACT_ATOMS: atom_id res chain seq x y z
N MET A 1 -46.85 9.86 -31.05
CA MET A 1 -45.56 10.59 -31.03
C MET A 1 -44.56 9.78 -30.24
N ILE A 2 -43.57 9.17 -30.91
CA ILE A 2 -42.54 8.35 -30.26
C ILE A 2 -41.37 9.27 -29.90
N HIS A 3 -41.10 9.44 -28.60
CA HIS A 3 -39.95 10.23 -28.12
C HIS A 3 -38.68 9.41 -28.32
N ARG A 4 -37.79 9.87 -29.21
CA ARG A 4 -36.46 9.29 -29.38
C ARG A 4 -35.61 9.71 -28.18
N ASN A 5 -35.28 8.76 -27.31
CA ASN A 5 -34.27 8.96 -26.27
C ASN A 5 -32.92 9.15 -26.97
N ASN A 6 -32.45 10.39 -27.03
CA ASN A 6 -31.13 10.69 -27.59
C ASN A 6 -30.07 10.32 -26.52
N PRO A 7 -29.13 9.39 -26.80
CA PRO A 7 -28.11 9.03 -25.83
C PRO A 7 -27.23 10.25 -25.54
N LYS A 8 -27.11 10.62 -24.26
CA LYS A 8 -26.27 11.75 -23.84
C LYS A 8 -24.81 11.45 -24.21
N PRO A 9 -24.06 12.41 -24.80
CA PRO A 9 -22.67 12.20 -25.15
C PRO A 9 -21.87 11.92 -23.87
N ALA A 10 -21.08 10.84 -23.89
CA ALA A 10 -20.17 10.51 -22.80
C ALA A 10 -19.23 11.69 -22.55
N ARG A 11 -19.11 12.13 -21.29
CA ARG A 11 -18.17 13.19 -20.90
C ARG A 11 -16.76 12.69 -21.17
N VAL A 12 -16.16 13.16 -22.26
CA VAL A 12 -14.74 12.93 -22.56
C VAL A 12 -13.94 13.62 -21.46
N ARG A 13 -13.18 12.84 -20.69
CA ARG A 13 -12.27 13.36 -19.66
C ARG A 13 -11.14 14.14 -20.32
N GLU A 14 -10.60 15.14 -19.62
CA GLU A 14 -9.49 15.95 -20.10
C GLU A 14 -8.28 15.09 -20.49
N PRO A 15 -7.63 15.35 -21.65
CA PRO A 15 -6.52 14.54 -22.12
C PRO A 15 -5.26 14.79 -21.30
N VAL A 16 -4.55 13.71 -20.95
CA VAL A 16 -3.26 13.77 -20.25
C VAL A 16 -2.15 13.38 -21.23
N GLN A 17 -1.18 14.28 -21.44
CA GLN A 17 -0.01 14.04 -22.29
C GLN A 17 1.20 13.67 -21.43
N VAL A 18 1.88 12.57 -21.77
CA VAL A 18 3.05 12.08 -21.05
C VAL A 18 4.21 11.88 -22.01
N TYR A 19 5.39 12.35 -21.63
CA TYR A 19 6.62 12.14 -22.38
C TYR A 19 7.30 10.85 -21.91
N LEU A 20 7.58 9.95 -22.86
CA LEU A 20 8.27 8.69 -22.62
C LEU A 20 9.57 8.68 -23.40
N ASP A 21 10.65 8.23 -22.75
CA ASP A 21 11.89 7.89 -23.44
C ASP A 21 11.70 6.68 -24.38
N GLY A 22 12.67 6.42 -25.26
CA GLY A 22 12.59 5.34 -26.24
C GLY A 22 12.36 3.96 -25.62
N SER A 23 13.01 3.66 -24.49
CA SER A 23 12.87 2.37 -23.81
C SER A 23 11.47 2.17 -23.21
N SER A 24 10.89 3.25 -22.70
CA SER A 24 9.54 3.28 -22.14
C SER A 24 8.48 3.16 -23.24
N GLN A 25 8.72 3.78 -24.40
CA GLN A 25 7.87 3.61 -25.58
C GLN A 25 7.87 2.16 -26.07
N GLU A 26 9.05 1.55 -26.24
CA GLU A 26 9.16 0.14 -26.65
C GLU A 26 8.45 -0.81 -25.68
N ARG A 27 8.56 -0.54 -24.37
CA ARG A 27 7.84 -1.31 -23.35
C ARG A 27 6.33 -1.18 -23.50
N LEU A 28 5.82 0.04 -23.72
CA LEU A 28 4.40 0.29 -23.93
C LEU A 28 3.87 -0.40 -25.19
N GLU A 29 4.61 -0.36 -26.29
CA GLU A 29 4.24 -1.06 -27.54
C GLU A 29 4.17 -2.58 -27.33
N ARG A 30 5.16 -3.14 -26.64
CA ARG A 30 5.20 -4.57 -26.33
C ARG A 30 3.99 -4.99 -25.50
N LEU A 31 3.66 -4.23 -24.46
CA LEU A 31 2.51 -4.51 -23.59
C LEU A 31 1.18 -4.36 -24.33
N THR A 32 1.07 -3.36 -25.21
CA THR A 32 -0.09 -3.16 -26.10
C THR A 32 -0.32 -4.42 -26.95
N GLY A 33 0.73 -4.96 -27.57
CA GLY A 33 0.65 -6.18 -28.37
C GLY A 33 0.36 -7.44 -27.55
N LEU A 34 0.96 -7.59 -26.38
CA LEU A 34 0.74 -8.76 -25.51
C LEU A 34 -0.66 -8.82 -24.89
N LEU A 35 -1.25 -7.66 -24.60
CA LEU A 35 -2.54 -7.57 -23.91
C LEU A 35 -3.71 -7.34 -24.85
N ASP A 36 -3.45 -7.23 -26.17
CA ASP A 36 -4.42 -6.82 -27.19
C ASP A 36 -5.26 -5.62 -26.74
N ALA A 37 -4.57 -4.59 -26.24
CA ALA A 37 -5.17 -3.44 -25.57
C ALA A 37 -4.59 -2.14 -26.13
N THR A 38 -5.34 -1.03 -26.03
CA THR A 38 -4.81 0.27 -26.47
C THR A 38 -3.73 0.78 -25.52
N LYS A 39 -2.82 1.63 -26.01
CA LYS A 39 -1.80 2.29 -25.17
C LYS A 39 -2.41 3.00 -23.96
N SER A 40 -3.54 3.68 -24.15
CA SER A 40 -4.28 4.36 -23.09
C SER A 40 -4.82 3.39 -22.04
N ASP A 41 -5.26 2.21 -22.45
CA ASP A 41 -5.73 1.18 -21.52
C ASP A 41 -4.57 0.57 -20.74
N VAL A 42 -3.43 0.34 -21.39
CA VAL A 42 -2.22 -0.14 -20.73
C VAL A 42 -1.74 0.88 -19.67
N LEU A 43 -1.69 2.16 -20.02
CA LEU A 43 -1.31 3.23 -19.09
C LEU A 43 -2.31 3.35 -17.92
N ARG A 44 -3.61 3.24 -18.18
CA ARG A 44 -4.65 3.26 -17.13
C ARG A 44 -4.49 2.09 -16.17
N ARG A 45 -4.33 0.87 -16.69
CA ARG A 45 -4.07 -0.33 -15.88
C ARG A 45 -2.77 -0.22 -15.08
N GLY A 46 -1.75 0.42 -15.65
CA GLY A 46 -0.49 0.71 -14.96
C GLY A 46 -0.68 1.65 -13.77
N LEU A 47 -1.49 2.70 -13.92
CA LEU A 47 -1.83 3.61 -12.83
C LEU A 47 -2.63 2.90 -11.73
N GLU A 48 -3.65 2.11 -12.10
CA GLU A 48 -4.44 1.30 -11.15
C GLU A 48 -3.59 0.23 -10.43
N ALA A 49 -2.57 -0.31 -11.08
CA ALA A 49 -1.62 -1.23 -10.45
C ALA A 49 -0.74 -0.50 -9.43
N LEU A 50 -0.22 0.68 -9.79
CA LEU A 50 0.59 1.51 -8.90
C LEU A 50 -0.21 1.95 -7.66
N GLU A 51 -1.48 2.37 -7.83
CA GLU A 51 -2.36 2.71 -6.71
C GLU A 51 -2.55 1.53 -5.76
N ARG A 52 -2.75 0.32 -6.30
CA ARG A 52 -2.88 -0.90 -5.49
C ARG A 52 -1.59 -1.24 -4.75
N GLU A 53 -0.44 -1.10 -5.40
CA GLU A 53 0.86 -1.34 -4.77
C GLU A 53 1.12 -0.35 -3.62
N MET A 54 0.69 0.90 -3.77
CA MET A 54 0.81 1.92 -2.73
C MET A 54 -0.19 1.73 -1.59
N ALA A 55 -1.39 1.23 -1.87
CA ALA A 55 -2.44 1.00 -0.86
C ALA A 55 -2.28 -0.32 -0.09
N ASP A 56 -1.46 -1.26 -0.59
CA ASP A 56 -1.28 -2.59 -0.01
C ASP A 56 -0.23 -2.57 1.13
N PRO A 57 -0.63 -2.83 2.40
CA PRO A 57 0.29 -2.86 3.53
C PRO A 57 1.43 -3.87 3.39
N GLU A 58 1.21 -4.99 2.69
CA GLU A 58 2.20 -6.04 2.47
C GLU A 58 3.25 -5.64 1.42
N ARG A 59 2.95 -4.65 0.57
CA ARG A 59 3.84 -4.16 -0.48
C ARG A 59 4.40 -2.77 -0.19
N HIS A 60 3.83 -2.05 0.78
CA HIS A 60 4.27 -0.74 1.19
C HIS A 60 5.45 -0.84 2.18
N PRO A 61 6.67 -0.38 1.84
CA PRO A 61 7.86 -0.56 2.68
C PRO A 61 7.70 0.01 4.09
N ALA A 62 6.97 1.13 4.25
CA ALA A 62 6.71 1.69 5.58
C ALA A 62 5.64 0.91 6.38
N LEU A 63 4.65 0.29 5.72
CA LEU A 63 3.62 -0.49 6.43
C LEU A 63 4.13 -1.89 6.77
N ARG A 64 5.05 -2.43 5.98
CA ARG A 64 5.82 -3.63 6.35
C ARG A 64 6.63 -3.44 7.62
N ILE A 65 7.25 -2.27 7.83
CA ILE A 65 7.97 -1.97 9.07
C ILE A 65 7.03 -1.99 10.27
N ILE A 66 5.83 -1.40 10.14
CA ILE A 66 4.80 -1.43 11.18
C ILE A 66 4.28 -2.87 11.41
N GLY A 67 4.01 -3.62 10.33
CA GLY A 67 3.56 -5.01 10.40
C GLY A 67 4.58 -5.98 11.01
N ILE A 68 5.88 -5.76 10.77
CA ILE A 68 6.98 -6.50 11.43
C ILE A 68 6.97 -6.25 12.95
N CYS A 69 6.66 -5.02 13.38
CA CYS A 69 6.53 -4.68 14.80
C CYS A 69 5.23 -5.21 15.43
N SER A 70 4.22 -5.57 14.63
CA SER A 70 2.92 -6.13 15.07
C SER A 70 2.90 -7.66 15.15
N GLY A 71 4.06 -8.32 15.32
CA GLY A 71 4.11 -9.75 15.64
C GLY A 71 3.25 -10.08 16.87
N PRO A 72 2.87 -11.36 17.09
CA PRO A 72 2.01 -11.74 18.21
C PRO A 72 2.63 -11.23 19.51
N VAL A 73 1.99 -10.22 20.11
CA VAL A 73 2.46 -9.64 21.35
C VAL A 73 2.25 -10.73 22.41
N LEU A 74 3.32 -11.41 22.79
CA LEU A 74 3.32 -12.45 23.83
C LEU A 74 2.93 -11.90 25.22
N TRP A 75 2.71 -10.59 25.28
CA TRP A 75 2.31 -9.81 26.44
C TRP A 75 1.14 -8.93 26.03
N SER A 76 -0.07 -9.23 26.50
CA SER A 76 -1.23 -8.33 26.35
C SER A 76 -1.54 -7.76 27.73
N PRO A 77 -1.09 -6.53 28.03
CA PRO A 77 -1.52 -5.83 29.22
C PRO A 77 -3.04 -5.65 29.22
N ASP A 78 -3.63 -5.54 30.41
CA ASP A 78 -5.06 -5.23 30.61
C ASP A 78 -5.40 -3.75 30.36
N TYR A 79 -4.41 -2.96 29.91
CA TYR A 79 -4.51 -1.54 29.62
C TYR A 79 -4.12 -1.20 28.17
N ASP A 80 -4.57 -0.04 27.69
CA ASP A 80 -4.23 0.46 26.36
C ASP A 80 -2.78 0.98 26.34
N VAL A 81 -1.89 0.17 25.78
CA VAL A 81 -0.45 0.48 25.65
C VAL A 81 -0.19 1.75 24.85
N ALA A 82 -1.08 2.13 23.92
CA ALA A 82 -0.92 3.37 23.17
C ALA A 82 -1.17 4.61 24.04
N LEU A 83 -2.07 4.50 25.03
CA LEU A 83 -2.38 5.57 25.97
C LEU A 83 -1.42 5.57 27.18
N GLU A 84 -1.04 4.38 27.66
CA GLU A 84 -0.19 4.18 28.84
C GLU A 84 1.22 3.69 28.47
N HIS A 85 1.79 4.24 27.40
CA HIS A 85 3.10 3.86 26.88
C HIS A 85 4.22 3.90 27.94
N ASP A 86 4.23 4.94 28.77
CA ASP A 86 5.26 5.11 29.81
C ASP A 86 5.17 4.00 30.87
N ARG A 87 3.96 3.53 31.18
CA ARG A 87 3.75 2.41 32.09
C ARG A 87 4.22 1.10 31.47
N ALA A 88 3.92 0.89 30.19
CA ALA A 88 4.39 -0.29 29.48
C ALA A 88 5.93 -0.35 29.42
N LEU A 89 6.60 0.80 29.26
CA LEU A 89 8.06 0.88 29.33
C LEU A 89 8.59 0.56 30.72
N ALA A 90 8.00 1.14 31.78
CA ALA A 90 8.41 0.87 33.15
C ALA A 90 8.26 -0.62 33.51
N ASP A 91 7.11 -1.23 33.21
CA ASP A 91 6.85 -2.65 33.48
C ASP A 91 7.84 -3.57 32.73
N THR A 92 8.25 -3.21 31.51
CA THR A 92 9.25 -3.98 30.74
C THR A 92 10.67 -3.78 31.23
N GLU A 93 11.03 -2.58 31.65
CA GLU A 93 12.33 -2.31 32.28
C GLU A 93 12.47 -3.07 33.61
N GLU A 94 11.47 -3.01 34.49
CA GLU A 94 11.48 -3.74 35.77
C GLU A 94 11.58 -5.26 35.57
N ALA A 95 10.83 -5.81 34.60
CA ALA A 95 10.89 -7.22 34.25
C ALA A 95 12.23 -7.65 33.61
N SER A 96 13.01 -6.71 33.07
CA SER A 96 14.36 -6.98 32.55
C SER A 96 15.39 -7.11 33.67
N TRP A 97 15.25 -6.35 34.76
CA TRP A 97 16.16 -6.40 35.91
C TRP A 97 16.08 -7.73 36.65
N GLY A 98 14.88 -8.29 36.82
CA GLY A 98 14.71 -9.62 37.42
C GLY A 98 15.27 -10.78 36.60
N ARG A 99 15.50 -10.58 35.29
CA ARG A 99 16.14 -11.57 34.40
C ARG A 99 17.67 -11.57 34.52
N ASP A 100 18.28 -10.41 34.75
CA ASP A 100 19.74 -10.28 34.93
C ASP A 100 20.22 -10.86 36.27
N GLU A 101 19.39 -10.86 37.32
CA GLU A 101 19.74 -11.43 38.63
C GLU A 101 19.89 -12.97 38.65
N THR A 102 19.41 -13.67 37.61
CA THR A 102 19.53 -15.14 37.50
C THR A 102 20.65 -15.62 36.57
N SER A 103 21.41 -14.70 35.95
CA SER A 103 22.60 -15.00 35.15
C SER A 103 23.88 -14.49 35.82
N GLY A 104 24.04 -14.79 37.11
CA GLY A 104 25.29 -14.62 37.85
C GLY A 104 25.60 -15.88 38.63
N VAL A 105 26.49 -16.73 38.10
CA VAL A 105 27.20 -17.78 38.84
C VAL A 105 28.24 -17.13 39.74
#